data_AF-A0A380FJK0-F1
#
_entry.id   AF-A0A380FJK0-F1
#
_cell.length_a   1.000
_cell.length_b   1.000
_cell.length_c   1.000
_cell.angle_alpha   90.00
_cell.angle_beta   90.00
_cell.angle_gamma   90.00
#
_symmetry.space_group_name_H-M   'P 1'
#
loop_
_entity.id
_entity.type
_entity.pdbx_description
1 polymer ?
#
loop_
_entity_poly.entity_id
_entity_poly.type
_entity_poly.pdbx_seq_one_letter_code
_entity_poly.pdbx_strand_id
1 'polypeptide(L)'
;MPKMNVESFNLDHTIVDAPFVRLAGKMEGANGDVIHKYDIRFKQPNKEHMEMPGLHSLEHLMAENIRNHSDKVVDLSPMGCQTGFYVSFINHDDYNDVLKYHRINN
;
A
#
# COMPACT_ATOMS: atom_id res chain seq x y z
N MET A 1 -12.22 -17.46 -13.90
CA MET A 1 -12.48 -17.66 -12.45
C MET A 1 -13.56 -16.68 -12.02
N PRO A 2 -14.41 -17.00 -11.03
CA PRO A 2 -15.37 -16.05 -10.47
C PRO A 2 -14.63 -14.88 -9.81
N LYS A 3 -15.24 -13.69 -9.82
CA LYS A 3 -14.71 -12.50 -9.15
C LYS A 3 -14.73 -12.71 -7.63
N MET A 4 -13.61 -12.45 -6.98
CA MET A 4 -13.46 -12.57 -5.53
C MET A 4 -13.83 -11.26 -4.83
N ASN A 5 -14.30 -11.35 -3.58
CA ASN A 5 -14.67 -10.17 -2.77
C ASN A 5 -13.47 -9.27 -2.42
N VAL A 6 -12.31 -9.88 -2.16
CA VAL A 6 -11.09 -9.16 -1.81
C VAL A 6 -10.38 -8.76 -3.10
N GLU A 7 -10.13 -7.45 -3.29
CA GLU A 7 -9.58 -6.93 -4.54
C GLU A 7 -8.29 -7.63 -4.95
N SER A 8 -7.35 -7.82 -4.02
CA SER A 8 -6.05 -8.42 -4.32
C SER A 8 -6.14 -9.85 -4.82
N PHE A 9 -7.21 -10.59 -4.52
CA PHE A 9 -7.39 -11.95 -5.04
C PHE A 9 -7.76 -11.98 -6.53
N ASN A 10 -8.11 -10.83 -7.09
CA ASN A 10 -8.35 -10.65 -8.51
C ASN A 10 -7.11 -10.11 -9.26
N LEU A 11 -6.02 -9.77 -8.55
CA LEU A 11 -4.75 -9.40 -9.15
C LEU A 11 -3.96 -10.65 -9.56
N ASP A 12 -3.53 -10.72 -10.82
CA ASP A 12 -2.55 -11.72 -11.24
C ASP A 12 -1.16 -11.34 -10.72
N HIS A 13 -0.72 -12.05 -9.68
CA HIS A 13 0.56 -11.80 -9.02
C HIS A 13 1.77 -12.34 -9.83
N THR A 14 1.54 -13.07 -10.93
CA THR A 14 2.62 -13.64 -11.74
C THR A 14 3.15 -12.68 -12.80
N ILE A 15 2.38 -11.63 -13.12
CA ILE A 15 2.70 -10.66 -14.17
C ILE A 15 3.20 -9.31 -13.64
N VAL A 16 3.19 -9.11 -12.33
CA VAL A 16 3.68 -7.87 -11.71
C VAL A 16 5.20 -7.90 -11.55
N ASP A 17 5.82 -6.73 -11.52
CA ASP A 17 7.28 -6.56 -11.38
C ASP A 17 7.58 -5.66 -10.18
N ALA A 18 7.95 -6.27 -9.05
CA ALA A 18 8.28 -5.56 -7.82
C ALA A 18 9.71 -4.97 -7.87
N PRO A 19 9.97 -3.80 -7.24
CA PRO A 19 9.05 -3.04 -6.40
C PRO A 19 8.12 -2.10 -7.17
N PHE A 20 6.90 -1.88 -6.67
CA PHE A 20 5.92 -0.96 -7.28
C PHE A 20 4.97 -0.33 -6.27
N VAL A 21 4.29 0.74 -6.70
CA VAL A 21 3.12 1.31 -6.02
C VAL A 21 1.93 1.25 -6.96
N ARG A 22 0.83 0.65 -6.53
CA ARG A 22 -0.38 0.47 -7.35
C ARG A 22 -1.62 0.94 -6.59
N LEU A 23 -2.51 1.68 -7.25
CA LEU A 23 -3.84 1.93 -6.70
C LEU A 23 -4.62 0.60 -6.67
N ALA A 24 -4.82 0.08 -5.46
CA ALA A 24 -5.48 -1.21 -5.20
C ALA A 24 -6.98 -1.06 -5.00
N GLY A 25 -7.47 0.12 -4.64
CA GLY A 25 -8.91 0.31 -4.52
C GLY A 25 -9.31 1.73 -4.17
N LYS A 26 -10.58 2.01 -4.46
CA LYS A 26 -11.28 3.23 -4.07
C LYS A 26 -12.56 2.81 -3.36
N MET A 27 -12.88 3.46 -2.25
CA MET A 27 -14.14 3.29 -1.53
C MET A 27 -14.73 4.66 -1.26
N GLU A 28 -15.97 4.88 -1.71
CA GLU A 28 -16.70 6.12 -1.46
C GLU A 28 -17.66 5.89 -0.28
N GLY A 29 -17.58 6.77 0.72
CA GLY A 29 -18.50 6.83 1.84
C GLY A 29 -19.83 7.47 1.44
N ALA A 30 -20.87 7.25 2.24
CA ALA A 30 -22.22 7.75 1.97
C ALA A 30 -22.32 9.28 1.82
N ASN A 31 -21.36 10.02 2.39
CA ASN A 31 -21.32 11.49 2.37
C ASN A 31 -20.30 12.06 1.37
N GLY A 32 -19.74 11.23 0.48
CA GLY A 32 -18.81 11.66 -0.56
C GLY A 32 -17.33 11.58 -0.19
N ASP A 33 -16.98 11.26 1.06
CA ASP A 33 -15.58 10.99 1.43
C ASP A 33 -15.03 9.78 0.66
N VAL A 34 -13.77 9.84 0.25
CA VAL A 34 -13.14 8.79 -0.55
C VAL A 34 -11.90 8.24 0.14
N ILE A 35 -11.85 6.93 0.31
CA ILE A 35 -10.65 6.21 0.72
C ILE A 35 -9.96 5.63 -0.51
N HIS A 36 -8.70 6.01 -0.73
CA HIS A 36 -7.82 5.38 -1.71
C HIS A 36 -6.88 4.41 -0.99
N LYS A 37 -6.82 3.17 -1.48
CA LYS A 37 -5.95 2.13 -0.95
C LYS A 37 -4.86 1.82 -1.97
N TYR A 38 -3.61 1.89 -1.55
CA TYR A 38 -2.44 1.61 -2.37
C TYR A 38 -1.71 0.37 -1.89
N ASP A 39 -1.30 -0.46 -2.84
CA ASP A 39 -0.40 -1.59 -2.70
C ASP A 39 1.04 -1.09 -2.91
N ILE A 40 1.82 -1.05 -1.82
CA ILE A 40 3.25 -0.75 -1.86
C ILE A 40 3.99 -2.09 -1.81
N ARG A 41 4.43 -2.56 -2.98
CA ARG A 41 5.07 -3.87 -3.12
C ARG A 41 6.58 -3.73 -3.05
N PHE A 42 7.18 -4.39 -2.06
CA PHE A 42 8.63 -4.41 -1.86
C PHE A 42 9.28 -5.65 -2.48
N LYS A 43 8.63 -6.81 -2.38
CA LYS A 43 9.18 -8.10 -2.79
C LYS A 43 8.33 -8.75 -3.87
N GLN A 44 9.00 -9.44 -4.78
CA GLN A 44 8.34 -10.15 -5.87
C GLN A 44 7.49 -11.31 -5.30
N PRO A 45 6.16 -11.34 -5.58
CA PRO A 45 5.28 -12.39 -5.08
C PRO A 45 5.78 -13.80 -5.42
N ASN A 46 5.75 -14.70 -4.44
CA ASN A 46 6.17 -16.10 -4.56
C ASN A 46 7.65 -16.31 -4.96
N LYS A 47 8.49 -15.27 -4.87
CA LYS A 47 9.94 -15.34 -5.13
C LYS A 47 10.76 -14.91 -3.94
N GLU A 48 10.35 -13.85 -3.25
CA GLU A 48 11.00 -13.34 -2.05
C GLU A 48 9.96 -12.85 -1.04
N HIS A 49 10.39 -12.65 0.21
CA HIS A 49 9.59 -12.01 1.26
C HIS A 49 10.49 -11.23 2.23
N MET A 50 9.88 -10.45 3.10
CA MET A 50 10.54 -9.81 4.23
C MET A 50 10.47 -10.70 5.47
N GLU A 51 11.54 -10.76 6.24
CA GLU A 51 11.55 -11.40 7.56
C GLU A 51 10.71 -10.59 8.55
N MET A 52 9.97 -11.28 9.43
CA MET A 52 9.03 -10.62 10.35
C MET A 52 9.65 -9.50 11.20
N PRO A 53 10.86 -9.65 11.80
CA PRO A 53 11.47 -8.56 12.54
C PRO A 53 11.73 -7.31 11.69
N GLY A 54 12.15 -7.49 10.44
CA GLY A 54 12.39 -6.39 9.50
C GLY A 54 11.10 -5.75 9.02
N LEU A 55 10.10 -6.56 8.66
CA LEU A 55 8.77 -6.09 8.26
C LEU A 55 8.10 -5.28 9.36
N HIS A 56 8.12 -5.77 10.60
CA HIS A 56 7.52 -5.09 11.75
C HIS A 56 8.28 -3.81 12.12
N SER A 57 9.61 -3.81 12.05
CA SER A 57 10.39 -2.59 12.26
C SER A 57 10.08 -1.54 11.20
N LEU A 58 9.93 -1.97 9.94
CA LEU A 58 9.60 -1.09 8.83
C LEU A 58 8.17 -0.54 8.92
N GLU A 59 7.21 -1.33 9.40
CA GLU A 59 5.86 -0.87 9.72
C GLU A 59 5.90 0.33 10.68
N HIS A 60 6.56 0.20 11.82
CA HIS A 60 6.68 1.28 12.80
C HIS A 60 7.34 2.54 12.21
N LEU A 61 8.45 2.37 11.50
CA LEU A 61 9.16 3.50 10.87
C LEU A 61 8.32 4.19 9.80
N MET A 62 7.65 3.42 8.93
CA MET A 62 6.83 3.98 7.86
C MET A 62 5.57 4.63 8.41
N ALA A 63 4.90 4.02 9.38
CA ALA A 63 3.67 4.54 9.98
C ALA A 63 3.91 5.88 10.70
N GLU A 64 5.03 6.03 11.40
CA GLU A 64 5.41 7.30 12.04
C GLU A 64 5.78 8.35 10.98
N ASN A 65 6.72 8.01 10.09
CA ASN A 65 7.29 9.01 9.18
C ASN A 65 6.32 9.48 8.10
N ILE A 66 5.45 8.61 7.57
CA ILE A 66 4.50 9.02 6.51
C ILE A 66 3.56 10.13 6.97
N ARG A 67 3.23 10.18 8.26
CA ARG A 67 2.36 11.20 8.87
C ARG A 67 3.05 12.56 9.00
N ASN A 68 4.37 12.63 8.87
CA ASN A 68 5.09 13.90 8.73
C ASN A 68 4.89 14.54 7.35
N HIS A 69 4.44 13.77 6.36
CA HIS A 69 4.29 14.22 4.98
C HIS A 69 2.82 14.36 4.54
N SER A 70 1.89 13.75 5.27
CA SER A 70 0.46 13.87 4.99
C SER A 70 -0.38 13.67 6.24
N ASP A 71 -1.31 14.58 6.47
CA ASP A 71 -2.36 14.47 7.51
C ASP A 71 -3.53 13.57 7.06
N LYS A 72 -3.48 13.03 5.82
CA LYS A 72 -4.57 12.24 5.22
C LYS A 72 -4.38 10.73 5.34
N VAL A 73 -3.32 10.28 5.99
CA VAL A 73 -3.03 8.85 6.18
C VAL A 73 -4.04 8.26 7.17
N VAL A 74 -4.85 7.31 6.70
CA VAL A 74 -5.78 6.55 7.54
C VAL A 74 -5.07 5.38 8.19
N ASP A 75 -4.37 4.59 7.39
CA ASP A 75 -3.70 3.38 7.85
C ASP A 75 -2.48 3.03 7.01
N LEU A 76 -1.49 2.39 7.63
CA LEU A 76 -0.36 1.74 6.98
C LEU A 76 -0.15 0.39 7.67
N SER A 77 -0.42 -0.70 6.95
CA SER A 77 -0.41 -2.06 7.50
C SER A 77 0.41 -3.01 6.63
N PRO A 78 1.20 -3.93 7.21
CA PRO A 78 1.88 -4.97 6.47
C PRO A 78 0.91 -5.98 5.88
N MET A 79 1.26 -6.54 4.72
CA MET A 79 0.52 -7.66 4.15
C MET A 79 0.92 -8.97 4.82
N GLY A 80 -0.05 -9.84 5.09
CA GLY A 80 0.21 -11.18 5.66
C GLY A 80 1.08 -12.09 4.77
N CYS A 81 1.17 -11.81 3.47
CA CYS A 81 2.10 -12.51 2.58
C CYS A 81 3.55 -11.98 2.64
N GLN A 82 3.83 -11.00 3.51
CA GLN A 82 5.16 -10.47 3.80
C GLN A 82 5.91 -9.86 2.60
N THR A 83 5.19 -9.45 1.55
CA THR A 83 5.79 -8.90 0.32
C THR A 83 5.63 -7.39 0.15
N GLY A 84 4.86 -6.75 1.03
CA GLY A 84 4.57 -5.32 0.92
C GLY A 84 3.65 -4.83 2.02
N PHE A 85 3.15 -3.62 1.82
CA PHE A 85 2.26 -2.91 2.74
C PHE A 85 1.04 -2.39 1.97
N TYR A 86 -0.07 -2.25 2.68
CA TYR A 86 -1.15 -1.38 2.25
C TYR A 86 -1.03 -0.04 2.95
N VAL A 87 -1.21 1.04 2.21
CA VAL A 87 -1.46 2.37 2.77
C VAL A 87 -2.82 2.85 2.29
N SER A 88 -3.57 3.51 3.17
CA SER A 88 -4.84 4.14 2.81
C SER A 88 -4.84 5.62 3.15
N PHE A 89 -5.41 6.42 2.25
CA PHE A 89 -5.56 7.86 2.41
C PHE A 89 -7.03 8.25 2.26
N ILE A 90 -7.47 9.23 3.05
CA ILE A 90 -8.79 9.84 2.93
C ILE A 90 -8.72 11.15 2.13
N ASN A 91 -9.62 11.31 1.17
CA ASN A 91 -9.77 12.51 0.35
C ASN A 91 -8.45 13.01 -0.28
N HIS A 92 -7.63 12.06 -0.75
CA HIS A 92 -6.35 12.31 -1.40
C HIS A 92 -6.19 11.35 -2.60
N ASP A 93 -6.31 11.88 -3.81
CA ASP A 93 -6.32 11.13 -5.08
C ASP A 93 -5.08 11.40 -5.96
N ASP A 94 -4.11 12.18 -5.47
CA ASP A 94 -2.88 12.48 -6.20
C ASP A 94 -1.88 11.32 -6.09
N TYR A 95 -1.92 10.41 -7.05
CA TYR A 95 -0.97 9.30 -7.16
C TYR A 95 0.49 9.77 -7.23
N ASN A 96 0.77 10.90 -7.89
CA ASN A 96 2.13 11.39 -8.01
C ASN A 96 2.65 11.90 -6.66
N ASP A 97 1.78 12.47 -5.83
CA ASP A 97 2.15 12.87 -4.47
C ASP A 97 2.45 11.66 -3.59
N VAL A 98 1.62 10.61 -3.66
CA VAL A 98 1.88 9.34 -2.97
C VAL A 98 3.24 8.74 -3.37
N LEU A 99 3.60 8.81 -4.65
CA LEU A 99 4.91 8.35 -5.13
C LEU A 99 6.09 9.15 -4.57
N LYS A 100 5.92 10.45 -4.25
CA LYS A 100 7.00 11.26 -3.67
C LYS A 100 7.39 10.77 -2.28
N TYR A 101 6.49 10.14 -1.54
CA TYR A 101 6.81 9.60 -0.21
C TYR A 101 7.83 8.45 -0.26
N HIS A 102 8.07 7.84 -1.43
CA HIS A 102 9.18 6.89 -1.60
C HIS A 102 10.56 7.59 -1.71
N ARG A 103 10.61 8.91 -1.95
CA ARG A 103 11.82 9.67 -2.29
C ARG A 103 12.36 10.58 -1.18
N ILE A 104 11.94 10.40 0.07
CA ILE A 104 12.23 11.30 1.21
C ILE A 104 13.70 11.21 1.70
N ASN A 105 14.68 11.36 0.81
CA ASN A 105 16.11 11.51 1.10
C ASN A 105 16.92 12.13 -0.08
N ASN A 106 16.30 12.92 -0.96
CA ASN A 106 17.01 13.78 -1.92
C ASN A 106 16.50 15.22 -1.84
#